data_AF-A0A3D0RY57-F1
#
_entry.id   AF-A0A3D0RY57-F1
#
_cell.length_a   1.000
_cell.length_b   1.000
_cell.length_c   1.000
_cell.angle_alpha   90.00
_cell.angle_beta   90.00
_cell.angle_gamma   90.00
#
_symmetry.space_group_name_H-M   'P 1'
#
loop_
_entity.id
_entity.type
_entity.pdbx_description
1 polymer ?
#
loop_
_entity_poly.entity_id
_entity_poly.type
_entity_poly.pdbx_seq_one_letter_code
_entity_poly.pdbx_strand_id
1 'polypeptide(L)'
;MREWSLRAGDPLYLTLAADARLTKTNYVNDHIWEVEIGSNDPERSAVGLYTNFGLRARSMRIFLRFTEGNSIITDPNTFVGKPTLKRFYPNFLTLEFVPFENLQVSTDFWIPESNAVAGRVTIVNKTNAVRQIKLEVCATLAHLNGQSIVPTQQQLVNILAGQTSGIAPVIFMTGGPKHGPGPHNSLLLDLELGPGATRILSFAEAARDSIPEAFDLARKTAARSWNAELARIQMTDTSQILDIRTGDNDWDAALAMSQRTANALFVNNGNHLPHASFVQSRHTDQGFSHAGDGTDYPPAWNGQFALDAYYLSSVLHGTPQITKNLLLNFLSTQDEDGEVDGKPGLAGQRGKFICMPILSSLAWKYYQTTGDENFLAEVFPKLIKFFWAWFAGIHDRNRDGIPEWDHVLQTGFEDNPLFDVWNPWSQGLDVSYVHSPALESMLYKEAQTLTKIANKLGKPNEETALIQAQAEKIKESLEAGWNARTSFYSYRDRETGEMTAGKIIAKKKGDGNMKPKFESGAGVRLLIEIQTKSPAAKRPEVIISEFFAKNAKGESETIAGHQFQWRTGGLVATSQKIFKKIGRVTVTGLEFNDKINVKVVDTTGEDITLGLPLWAGVLEKQRAYALVGRNIMT
;
A
#
# COMPACT_ATOMS: atom_id res chain seq x y z
N MET A 1 -19.43 17.62 -14.69
CA MET A 1 -18.76 16.37 -14.25
C MET A 1 -18.84 15.36 -15.39
N ARG A 2 -17.76 14.61 -15.63
CA ARG A 2 -17.67 13.64 -16.73
C ARG A 2 -18.56 12.43 -16.44
N GLU A 3 -19.39 12.04 -17.41
CA GLU A 3 -20.02 10.72 -17.39
C GLU A 3 -19.12 9.73 -18.12
N TRP A 4 -19.01 8.53 -17.54
CA TRP A 4 -18.17 7.47 -18.05
C TRP A 4 -19.00 6.43 -18.81
N SER A 5 -18.33 5.59 -19.57
CA SER A 5 -18.97 4.45 -20.24
C SER A 5 -18.04 3.24 -20.21
N LEU A 6 -17.56 2.89 -19.00
CA LEU A 6 -16.57 1.83 -18.81
C LEU A 6 -17.25 0.47 -18.62
N ARG A 7 -16.64 -0.60 -19.14
CA ARG A 7 -17.16 -1.98 -19.17
C ARG A 7 -16.08 -2.97 -18.72
N ALA A 8 -16.48 -4.23 -18.54
CA ALA A 8 -15.53 -5.30 -18.29
C ALA A 8 -14.46 -5.35 -19.41
N GLY A 9 -13.18 -5.31 -19.02
CA GLY A 9 -12.04 -5.19 -19.91
C GLY A 9 -11.37 -3.80 -19.88
N ASP A 10 -12.10 -2.76 -19.50
CA ASP A 10 -11.55 -1.41 -19.32
C ASP A 10 -10.79 -1.30 -17.98
N PRO A 11 -9.97 -0.25 -17.76
CA PRO A 11 -9.33 0.02 -16.48
C PRO A 11 -10.35 0.26 -15.35
N LEU A 12 -10.72 -0.80 -14.63
CA LEU A 12 -11.74 -0.78 -13.58
C LEU A 12 -11.15 -1.10 -12.19
N TYR A 13 -11.58 -0.35 -11.19
CA TYR A 13 -11.40 -0.66 -9.77
C TYR A 13 -12.74 -0.54 -9.04
N LEU A 14 -13.35 -1.67 -8.69
CA LEU A 14 -14.76 -1.78 -8.26
C LEU A 14 -14.94 -2.03 -6.76
N THR A 15 -13.87 -1.95 -5.97
CA THR A 15 -13.94 -2.03 -4.51
C THR A 15 -14.52 -0.75 -3.92
N LEU A 16 -15.54 -0.86 -3.06
CA LEU A 16 -16.14 0.23 -2.31
C LEU A 16 -15.89 0.04 -0.81
N ALA A 17 -15.60 1.14 -0.13
CA ALA A 17 -15.51 1.21 1.33
C ALA A 17 -16.02 2.57 1.81
N ALA A 18 -16.18 2.74 3.12
CA ALA A 18 -16.62 4.02 3.68
C ALA A 18 -15.58 5.13 3.41
N ASP A 19 -16.04 6.27 2.91
CA ASP A 19 -15.17 7.42 2.58
C ASP A 19 -14.92 8.29 3.83
N ALA A 20 -13.67 8.32 4.30
CA ALA A 20 -13.25 9.09 5.46
C ALA A 20 -13.54 10.61 5.35
N ARG A 21 -13.71 11.14 4.15
CA ARG A 21 -14.05 12.56 3.94
C ARG A 21 -15.51 12.85 4.25
N LEU A 22 -16.35 11.82 4.21
CA LEU A 22 -17.82 11.92 4.28
C LEU A 22 -18.40 11.33 5.56
N THR A 23 -17.68 10.44 6.25
CA THR A 23 -18.14 9.74 7.44
C THR A 23 -16.98 9.32 8.35
N LYS A 24 -17.26 9.04 9.62
CA LYS A 24 -16.27 8.43 10.52
C LYS A 24 -16.18 6.94 10.20
N THR A 25 -15.05 6.51 9.66
CA THR A 25 -14.75 5.09 9.43
C THR A 25 -14.38 4.38 10.73
N ASN A 26 -14.48 3.06 10.73
CA ASN A 26 -14.12 2.21 11.85
C ASN A 26 -12.85 1.42 11.54
N TYR A 27 -11.69 1.94 11.95
CA TYR A 27 -10.40 1.33 11.65
C TYR A 27 -10.27 -0.14 12.07
N VAL A 28 -10.96 -0.59 13.13
CA VAL A 28 -10.88 -1.99 13.63
C VAL A 28 -11.95 -2.92 13.05
N ASN A 29 -12.93 -2.36 12.35
CA ASN A 29 -14.08 -3.09 11.81
C ASN A 29 -14.69 -2.34 10.62
N ASP A 30 -13.94 -2.29 9.52
CA ASP A 30 -14.31 -1.70 8.24
C ASP A 30 -14.76 -2.77 7.24
N HIS A 31 -16.03 -2.76 6.83
CA HIS A 31 -16.56 -3.70 5.86
C HIS A 31 -16.31 -3.17 4.45
N ILE A 32 -15.43 -3.87 3.74
CA ILE A 32 -15.05 -3.55 2.37
C ILE A 32 -15.82 -4.46 1.41
N TRP A 33 -16.38 -3.86 0.37
CA TRP A 33 -17.22 -4.54 -0.61
C TRP A 33 -16.63 -4.45 -2.00
N GLU A 34 -16.82 -5.47 -2.82
CA GLU A 34 -16.48 -5.46 -4.24
C GLU A 34 -17.76 -5.52 -5.07
N VAL A 35 -17.87 -4.66 -6.08
CA VAL A 35 -19.02 -4.70 -7.01
C VAL A 35 -18.75 -5.71 -8.12
N GLU A 36 -19.65 -6.67 -8.26
CA GLU A 36 -19.66 -7.67 -9.33
C GLU A 36 -20.47 -7.14 -10.52
N ILE A 37 -19.88 -7.15 -11.73
CA ILE A 37 -20.55 -6.76 -12.99
C ILE A 37 -20.66 -7.92 -13.99
N GLY A 38 -20.53 -9.14 -13.49
CA GLY A 38 -20.44 -10.38 -14.26
C GLY A 38 -19.17 -11.17 -13.94
N SER A 39 -19.22 -12.48 -14.12
CA SER A 39 -18.10 -13.41 -13.92
C SER A 39 -18.08 -14.46 -15.02
N ASN A 40 -16.89 -15.01 -15.30
CA ASN A 40 -16.79 -16.21 -16.13
C ASN A 40 -17.28 -17.47 -15.39
N ASP A 41 -17.46 -17.40 -14.07
CA ASP A 41 -18.09 -18.42 -13.25
C ASP A 41 -19.62 -18.20 -13.25
N PRO A 42 -20.42 -19.10 -13.87
CA PRO A 42 -21.88 -18.97 -13.96
C PRO A 42 -22.58 -18.90 -12.60
N GLU A 43 -22.03 -19.52 -11.54
CA GLU A 43 -22.59 -19.45 -10.18
C GLU A 43 -22.32 -18.09 -9.51
N ARG A 44 -21.37 -17.33 -10.06
CA ARG A 44 -21.00 -15.99 -9.60
C ARG A 44 -21.40 -14.86 -10.54
N SER A 45 -21.94 -15.17 -11.71
CA SER A 45 -22.27 -14.12 -12.67
C SER A 45 -23.59 -13.42 -12.30
N ALA A 46 -23.49 -12.26 -11.66
CA ALA A 46 -24.61 -11.39 -11.31
C ALA A 46 -24.16 -9.92 -11.26
N VAL A 47 -25.11 -8.98 -11.34
CA VAL A 47 -24.86 -7.60 -10.87
C VAL A 47 -25.08 -7.57 -9.37
N GLY A 48 -24.02 -7.33 -8.61
CA GLY A 48 -24.09 -7.51 -7.16
C GLY A 48 -22.91 -6.94 -6.39
N LEU A 49 -22.85 -7.35 -5.12
CA LEU A 49 -21.89 -6.96 -4.11
C LEU A 49 -21.35 -8.20 -3.44
N TYR A 50 -20.04 -8.24 -3.23
CA TYR A 50 -19.33 -9.32 -2.54
C TYR A 50 -18.50 -8.77 -1.38
N THR A 51 -18.47 -9.51 -0.27
CA THR A 51 -17.51 -9.30 0.82
C THR A 51 -17.25 -10.62 1.54
N ASN A 52 -16.25 -10.65 2.41
CA ASN A 52 -16.08 -11.71 3.40
C ASN A 52 -15.97 -11.13 4.83
N PHE A 53 -16.27 -9.83 5.00
CA PHE A 53 -16.24 -9.10 6.26
C PHE A 53 -14.89 -9.13 6.99
N GLY A 54 -13.77 -9.07 6.26
CA GLY A 54 -12.45 -9.17 6.86
C GLY A 54 -12.17 -10.58 7.40
N LEU A 55 -12.47 -11.60 6.59
CA LEU A 55 -12.37 -13.02 6.90
C LEU A 55 -13.30 -13.52 8.02
N ARG A 56 -14.36 -12.77 8.35
CA ARG A 56 -15.42 -13.22 9.28
C ARG A 56 -16.49 -14.07 8.62
N ALA A 57 -16.49 -14.17 7.29
CA ALA A 57 -17.28 -15.13 6.51
C ALA A 57 -16.38 -15.77 5.44
N ARG A 58 -16.82 -16.89 4.84
CA ARG A 58 -16.19 -17.39 3.59
C ARG A 58 -16.61 -16.53 2.41
N SER A 59 -17.88 -16.12 2.38
CA SER A 59 -18.43 -15.17 1.41
C SER A 59 -19.77 -14.65 1.87
N MET A 60 -20.06 -13.38 1.58
CA MET A 60 -21.36 -12.75 1.63
C MET A 60 -21.62 -12.09 0.29
N ARG A 61 -22.74 -12.41 -0.35
CA ARG A 61 -23.13 -11.86 -1.66
C ARG A 61 -24.54 -11.32 -1.63
N ILE A 62 -24.73 -10.20 -2.30
CA ILE A 62 -26.03 -9.57 -2.55
C ILE A 62 -26.11 -9.29 -4.04
N PHE A 63 -27.18 -9.73 -4.71
CA PHE A 63 -27.28 -9.54 -6.16
C PHE A 63 -28.72 -9.38 -6.62
N LEU A 64 -28.88 -8.81 -7.81
CA LEU A 64 -30.18 -8.53 -8.40
C LEU A 64 -30.61 -9.66 -9.34
N ARG A 65 -31.90 -9.99 -9.30
CA ARG A 65 -32.54 -10.89 -10.26
C ARG A 65 -33.83 -10.28 -10.78
N PHE A 66 -34.04 -10.42 -12.08
CA PHE A 66 -35.19 -9.88 -12.78
C PHE A 66 -36.01 -11.03 -13.37
N THR A 67 -37.33 -10.97 -13.22
CA THR A 67 -38.25 -11.93 -13.83
C THR A 67 -39.32 -11.21 -14.64
N GLU A 68 -39.57 -11.69 -15.86
CA GLU A 68 -40.69 -11.28 -16.70
C GLU A 68 -41.31 -12.52 -17.36
N GLY A 69 -42.61 -12.75 -17.10
CA GLY A 69 -43.27 -13.99 -17.50
C GLY A 69 -42.58 -15.22 -16.91
N ASN A 70 -42.09 -16.12 -17.78
CA ASN A 70 -41.37 -17.33 -17.40
C ASN A 70 -39.84 -17.15 -17.43
N SER A 71 -39.35 -15.98 -17.84
CA SER A 71 -37.92 -15.72 -18.00
C SER A 71 -37.35 -15.13 -16.72
N ILE A 72 -36.35 -15.81 -16.15
CA ILE A 72 -35.62 -15.38 -14.96
C ILE A 72 -34.19 -15.09 -15.39
N ILE A 73 -33.74 -13.85 -15.21
CA ILE A 73 -32.42 -13.39 -15.65
C ILE A 73 -31.65 -12.84 -14.44
N THR A 74 -30.43 -13.36 -14.25
CA THR A 74 -29.48 -12.95 -13.19
C THR A 74 -28.10 -12.66 -13.78
N ASP A 75 -27.65 -13.50 -14.72
CA ASP A 75 -26.34 -13.39 -15.36
C ASP A 75 -26.24 -12.18 -16.31
N PRO A 76 -25.34 -11.21 -16.04
CA PRO A 76 -25.14 -10.03 -16.89
C PRO A 76 -24.72 -10.36 -18.33
N ASN A 77 -24.19 -11.56 -18.59
CA ASN A 77 -23.89 -12.02 -19.95
C ASN A 77 -25.15 -12.30 -20.78
N THR A 78 -26.29 -12.52 -20.13
CA THR A 78 -27.59 -12.77 -20.77
C THR A 78 -28.42 -11.50 -20.94
N PHE A 79 -27.94 -10.36 -20.43
CA PHE A 79 -28.63 -9.07 -20.56
C PHE A 79 -28.55 -8.58 -22.02
N VAL A 80 -29.62 -7.92 -22.48
CA VAL A 80 -29.65 -7.24 -23.77
C VAL A 80 -28.59 -6.14 -23.84
N GLY A 81 -28.41 -5.40 -22.74
CA GLY A 81 -27.37 -4.39 -22.57
C GLY A 81 -26.51 -4.72 -21.36
N LYS A 82 -25.22 -4.96 -21.59
CA LYS A 82 -24.26 -5.30 -20.52
C LYS A 82 -24.05 -4.13 -19.54
N PRO A 83 -23.73 -4.42 -18.27
CA PRO A 83 -23.37 -3.41 -17.28
C PRO A 83 -22.29 -2.46 -17.79
N THR A 84 -22.57 -1.17 -17.66
CA THR A 84 -21.65 -0.08 -17.98
C THR A 84 -21.58 0.86 -16.79
N LEU A 85 -20.36 1.11 -16.30
CA LEU A 85 -20.08 2.05 -15.22
C LEU A 85 -20.19 3.49 -15.74
N LYS A 86 -21.08 4.27 -15.12
CA LYS A 86 -21.38 5.66 -15.50
C LYS A 86 -20.76 6.68 -14.57
N ARG A 87 -20.75 6.40 -13.27
CA ARG A 87 -20.24 7.28 -12.23
C ARG A 87 -19.56 6.45 -11.16
N PHE A 88 -18.47 6.95 -10.59
CA PHE A 88 -17.76 6.30 -9.50
C PHE A 88 -17.14 7.35 -8.58
N TYR A 89 -17.14 7.05 -7.29
CA TYR A 89 -16.51 7.77 -6.19
C TYR A 89 -15.93 6.72 -5.22
N PRO A 90 -15.17 7.11 -4.20
CA PRO A 90 -14.58 6.13 -3.27
C PRO A 90 -15.58 5.18 -2.61
N ASN A 91 -16.76 5.69 -2.24
CA ASN A 91 -17.80 4.90 -1.57
C ASN A 91 -19.08 4.70 -2.39
N PHE A 92 -19.13 5.12 -3.66
CA PHE A 92 -20.36 5.07 -4.47
C PHE A 92 -20.06 4.76 -5.93
N LEU A 93 -20.93 4.02 -6.60
CA LEU A 93 -20.92 3.95 -8.07
C LEU A 93 -22.32 3.75 -8.67
N THR A 94 -22.46 4.07 -9.96
CA THR A 94 -23.68 3.87 -10.76
C THR A 94 -23.37 2.98 -11.97
N LEU A 95 -24.14 1.90 -12.11
CA LEU A 95 -24.15 1.03 -13.27
C LEU A 95 -25.45 1.23 -14.07
N GLU A 96 -25.34 1.18 -15.40
CA GLU A 96 -26.50 1.08 -16.31
C GLU A 96 -26.44 -0.21 -17.11
N PHE A 97 -27.60 -0.85 -17.28
CA PHE A 97 -27.76 -2.08 -18.06
C PHE A 97 -29.22 -2.29 -18.50
N VAL A 98 -29.44 -3.29 -19.35
CA VAL A 98 -30.76 -3.61 -19.92
C VAL A 98 -30.97 -5.13 -19.81
N PRO A 99 -31.60 -5.64 -18.72
CA PRO A 99 -31.76 -7.08 -18.52
C PRO A 99 -32.76 -7.71 -19.48
N PHE A 100 -33.86 -7.01 -19.80
CA PHE A 100 -34.82 -7.39 -20.84
C PHE A 100 -34.92 -6.28 -21.88
N GLU A 101 -35.31 -6.61 -23.11
CA GLU A 101 -35.45 -5.62 -24.17
C GLU A 101 -36.36 -4.46 -23.71
N ASN A 102 -35.92 -3.23 -23.96
CA ASN A 102 -36.62 -2.00 -23.59
C ASN A 102 -36.93 -1.85 -22.08
N LEU A 103 -36.24 -2.59 -21.20
CA LEU A 103 -36.26 -2.40 -19.75
C LEU A 103 -34.94 -1.78 -19.31
N GLN A 104 -34.87 -0.46 -19.19
CA GLN A 104 -33.64 0.21 -18.76
C GLN A 104 -33.51 0.14 -17.25
N VAL A 105 -32.34 -0.28 -16.75
CA VAL A 105 -32.03 -0.36 -15.33
C VAL A 105 -30.80 0.47 -15.01
N SER A 106 -30.89 1.29 -13.97
CA SER A 106 -29.76 1.96 -13.33
C SER A 106 -29.66 1.49 -11.89
N THR A 107 -28.48 1.06 -11.47
CA THR A 107 -28.22 0.62 -10.09
C THR A 107 -27.12 1.46 -9.48
N ASP A 108 -27.43 2.12 -8.38
CA ASP A 108 -26.47 2.78 -7.52
C ASP A 108 -26.06 1.82 -6.39
N PHE A 109 -24.76 1.71 -6.13
CA PHE A 109 -24.23 1.05 -4.93
C PHE A 109 -23.49 2.07 -4.07
N TRP A 110 -23.68 2.01 -2.75
CA TRP A 110 -23.19 3.02 -1.83
C TRP A 110 -22.77 2.44 -0.47
N ILE A 111 -21.60 2.83 0.03
CA ILE A 111 -21.10 2.52 1.38
C ILE A 111 -21.19 3.79 2.25
N PRO A 112 -22.30 4.00 2.97
CA PRO A 112 -22.51 5.17 3.83
C PRO A 112 -21.61 5.20 5.07
N GLU A 113 -21.24 4.04 5.59
CA GLU A 113 -20.44 3.86 6.80
C GLU A 113 -19.82 2.45 6.82
N SER A 114 -18.82 2.24 7.68
CA SER A 114 -18.02 1.02 7.72
C SER A 114 -18.80 -0.28 7.91
N ASN A 115 -20.03 -0.25 8.43
CA ASN A 115 -20.80 -1.46 8.73
C ASN A 115 -22.12 -1.56 7.96
N ALA A 116 -22.29 -0.79 6.87
CA ALA A 116 -23.48 -0.84 6.03
C ALA A 116 -23.17 -0.59 4.55
N VAL A 117 -23.92 -1.27 3.68
CA VAL A 117 -23.97 -1.03 2.23
C VAL A 117 -25.42 -0.82 1.80
N ALA A 118 -25.64 0.01 0.79
CA ALA A 118 -26.95 0.29 0.24
C ALA A 118 -26.94 0.18 -1.28
N GLY A 119 -28.09 -0.19 -1.84
CA GLY A 119 -28.33 -0.16 -3.27
C GLY A 119 -29.63 0.57 -3.60
N ARG A 120 -29.66 1.29 -4.73
CA ARG A 120 -30.86 1.90 -5.28
C ARG A 120 -31.03 1.48 -6.73
N VAL A 121 -32.17 0.87 -7.05
CA VAL A 121 -32.47 0.38 -8.39
C VAL A 121 -33.57 1.24 -9.00
N THR A 122 -33.27 1.84 -10.15
CA THR A 122 -34.22 2.58 -10.99
C THR A 122 -34.53 1.77 -12.23
N ILE A 123 -35.80 1.46 -12.45
CA ILE A 123 -36.29 0.65 -13.58
C ILE A 123 -37.22 1.51 -14.42
N VAL A 124 -36.97 1.57 -15.72
CA VAL A 124 -37.77 2.34 -16.69
C VAL A 124 -38.29 1.42 -17.78
N ASN A 125 -39.62 1.37 -17.93
CA ASN A 125 -40.25 0.70 -19.06
C ASN A 125 -40.23 1.63 -20.29
N LYS A 126 -39.44 1.29 -21.30
CA LYS A 126 -39.32 2.08 -22.55
C LYS A 126 -40.31 1.66 -23.64
N THR A 127 -41.25 0.77 -23.32
CA THR A 127 -42.29 0.32 -24.26
C THR A 127 -43.58 1.13 -24.12
N ASN A 128 -44.51 0.87 -25.04
CA ASN A 128 -45.89 1.38 -25.01
C ASN A 128 -46.88 0.43 -24.31
N ALA A 129 -46.42 -0.68 -23.73
CA ALA A 129 -47.24 -1.70 -23.07
C ALA A 129 -47.03 -1.68 -21.55
N VAL A 130 -48.01 -2.17 -20.79
CA VAL A 130 -47.84 -2.45 -19.36
C VAL A 130 -46.99 -3.72 -19.21
N ARG A 131 -45.98 -3.66 -18.33
CA ARG A 131 -45.08 -4.79 -18.05
C ARG A 131 -45.18 -5.21 -16.59
N GLN A 132 -45.15 -6.51 -16.36
CA GLN A 132 -45.13 -7.12 -15.03
C GLN A 132 -43.74 -7.66 -14.76
N ILE A 133 -42.97 -6.93 -13.97
CA ILE A 133 -41.58 -7.26 -13.64
C ILE A 133 -41.51 -7.66 -12.18
N LYS A 134 -40.86 -8.78 -11.87
CA LYS A 134 -40.46 -9.08 -10.49
C LYS A 134 -39.00 -8.73 -10.32
N LEU A 135 -38.71 -7.92 -9.30
CA LEU A 135 -37.35 -7.67 -8.87
C LEU A 135 -37.09 -8.40 -7.57
N GLU A 136 -35.99 -9.13 -7.53
CA GLU A 136 -35.48 -9.78 -6.33
C GLU A 136 -34.11 -9.22 -5.94
N VAL A 137 -33.96 -8.90 -4.65
CA VAL A 137 -32.65 -8.74 -4.02
C VAL A 137 -32.32 -10.07 -3.35
N CYS A 138 -31.45 -10.85 -3.99
CA CYS A 138 -31.01 -12.16 -3.54
C CYS A 138 -29.78 -12.03 -2.65
N ALA A 139 -29.60 -12.98 -1.74
CA ALA A 139 -28.41 -13.04 -0.91
C ALA A 139 -27.97 -14.45 -0.56
N THR A 140 -26.66 -14.61 -0.39
CA THR A 140 -26.03 -15.85 0.06
C THR A 140 -24.94 -15.54 1.06
N LEU A 141 -24.97 -16.22 2.21
CA LEU A 141 -23.94 -16.15 3.23
C LEU A 141 -23.35 -17.55 3.43
N ALA A 142 -22.07 -17.70 3.10
CA ALA A 142 -21.27 -18.84 3.53
C ALA A 142 -20.57 -18.44 4.84
N HIS A 143 -21.25 -18.68 5.95
CA HIS A 143 -20.77 -18.32 7.28
C HIS A 143 -19.60 -19.22 7.71
N LEU A 144 -18.76 -18.72 8.62
CA LEU A 144 -17.76 -19.54 9.31
C LEU A 144 -18.36 -20.17 10.57
N ASN A 145 -18.99 -19.34 11.42
CA ASN A 145 -19.67 -19.74 12.66
C ASN A 145 -20.97 -18.97 12.79
N GLY A 146 -22.12 -19.64 12.77
CA GLY A 146 -23.43 -18.97 12.85
C GLY A 146 -24.46 -19.66 11.95
N GLN A 147 -25.25 -18.86 11.23
CA GLN A 147 -26.36 -19.34 10.43
C GLN A 147 -26.31 -18.69 9.04
N SER A 148 -26.55 -19.49 8.00
CA SER A 148 -26.79 -18.99 6.64
C SER A 148 -27.88 -17.93 6.63
N ILE A 149 -27.85 -17.05 5.64
CA ILE A 149 -28.88 -16.02 5.51
C ILE A 149 -30.22 -16.69 5.21
N VAL A 150 -31.26 -16.40 5.99
CA VAL A 150 -32.60 -16.97 5.85
C VAL A 150 -33.68 -15.89 5.80
N PRO A 151 -34.84 -16.16 5.16
CA PRO A 151 -35.98 -15.26 5.23
C PRO A 151 -36.57 -15.26 6.64
N THR A 152 -36.77 -14.07 7.21
CA THR A 152 -37.36 -13.91 8.54
C THR A 152 -38.12 -12.58 8.64
N GLN A 153 -38.62 -12.26 9.83
CA GLN A 153 -39.27 -11.00 10.14
C GLN A 153 -38.62 -10.32 11.34
N GLN A 154 -38.50 -9.00 11.26
CA GLN A 154 -38.12 -8.15 12.39
C GLN A 154 -39.07 -6.95 12.43
N GLN A 155 -39.70 -6.71 13.59
CA GLN A 155 -40.72 -5.65 13.73
C GLN A 155 -41.82 -5.71 12.64
N LEU A 156 -42.32 -6.93 12.32
CA LEU A 156 -43.32 -7.20 11.27
C LEU A 156 -42.88 -6.85 9.83
N VAL A 157 -41.59 -6.60 9.62
CA VAL A 157 -41.00 -6.36 8.29
C VAL A 157 -40.28 -7.62 7.83
N ASN A 158 -40.55 -8.05 6.58
CA ASN A 158 -39.80 -9.13 5.94
C ASN A 158 -38.36 -8.70 5.66
N ILE A 159 -37.40 -9.48 6.16
CA ILE A 159 -35.96 -9.27 5.98
C ILE A 159 -35.27 -10.58 5.63
N LEU A 160 -34.01 -10.49 5.21
CA LEU A 160 -33.08 -11.63 5.25
C LEU A 160 -32.10 -11.41 6.39
N ALA A 161 -31.83 -12.42 7.19
CA ALA A 161 -30.88 -12.33 8.29
C ALA A 161 -30.03 -13.59 8.39
N GLY A 162 -28.75 -13.43 8.72
CA GLY A 162 -27.81 -14.51 8.99
C GLY A 162 -26.89 -14.14 10.14
N GLN A 163 -25.96 -15.03 10.47
CA GLN A 163 -24.96 -14.82 11.51
C GLN A 163 -23.62 -15.42 11.08
N THR A 164 -22.53 -14.70 11.33
CA THR A 164 -21.18 -15.18 11.07
C THR A 164 -20.17 -14.51 12.01
N SER A 165 -19.38 -15.29 12.75
CA SER A 165 -18.22 -14.83 13.53
C SER A 165 -18.41 -13.51 14.29
N GLY A 166 -19.48 -13.44 15.10
CA GLY A 166 -19.77 -12.29 15.97
C GLY A 166 -20.55 -11.14 15.32
N ILE A 167 -20.94 -11.25 14.05
CA ILE A 167 -21.83 -10.29 13.38
C ILE A 167 -23.08 -10.97 12.81
N ALA A 168 -24.13 -10.18 12.64
CA ALA A 168 -25.41 -10.56 12.10
C ALA A 168 -25.75 -9.70 10.86
N PRO A 169 -25.38 -10.16 9.65
CA PRO A 169 -25.80 -9.53 8.39
C PRO A 169 -27.32 -9.52 8.25
N VAL A 170 -27.90 -8.35 8.00
CA VAL A 170 -29.33 -8.14 7.78
C VAL A 170 -29.56 -7.34 6.51
N ILE A 171 -30.42 -7.85 5.63
CA ILE A 171 -30.85 -7.18 4.42
C ILE A 171 -32.29 -6.70 4.58
N PHE A 172 -32.48 -5.41 4.34
CA PHE A 172 -33.75 -4.73 4.32
C PHE A 172 -34.00 -4.14 2.93
N MET A 173 -35.27 -4.13 2.50
CA MET A 173 -35.67 -3.56 1.21
C MET A 173 -36.97 -2.78 1.34
N THR A 174 -37.02 -1.59 0.72
CA THR A 174 -38.19 -0.71 0.72
C THR A 174 -39.31 -1.26 -0.17
N GLY A 175 -40.56 -0.84 0.05
CA GLY A 175 -41.69 -1.19 -0.81
C GLY A 175 -42.54 -2.37 -0.32
N GLY A 176 -42.25 -2.92 0.86
CA GLY A 176 -43.01 -4.04 1.43
C GLY A 176 -42.76 -5.37 0.71
N PRO A 177 -41.50 -5.83 0.64
CA PRO A 177 -41.16 -7.04 -0.09
C PRO A 177 -41.77 -8.30 0.54
N LYS A 178 -42.01 -9.31 -0.30
CA LYS A 178 -42.29 -10.68 0.15
C LYS A 178 -40.99 -11.48 0.13
N HIS A 179 -40.97 -12.65 0.76
CA HIS A 179 -39.88 -13.60 0.55
C HIS A 179 -40.00 -14.21 -0.85
N GLY A 180 -38.91 -14.25 -1.60
CA GLY A 180 -38.92 -14.81 -2.94
C GLY A 180 -38.92 -16.35 -2.94
N PRO A 181 -39.44 -16.99 -4.01
CA PRO A 181 -39.60 -18.43 -4.09
C PRO A 181 -38.37 -19.16 -4.69
N GLY A 182 -37.35 -18.43 -5.12
CA GLY A 182 -36.20 -18.97 -5.83
C GLY A 182 -35.23 -19.77 -4.94
N PRO A 183 -34.24 -20.46 -5.54
CA PRO A 183 -33.28 -21.29 -4.80
C PRO A 183 -32.33 -20.47 -3.91
N HIS A 184 -32.20 -19.17 -4.18
CA HIS A 184 -31.48 -18.24 -3.33
C HIS A 184 -32.48 -17.41 -2.52
N ASN A 185 -32.24 -17.30 -1.22
CA ASN A 185 -33.06 -16.47 -0.33
C ASN A 185 -33.08 -15.03 -0.82
N SER A 186 -34.27 -14.46 -0.95
CA SER A 186 -34.46 -13.15 -1.57
C SER A 186 -35.63 -12.36 -0.98
N LEU A 187 -35.56 -11.04 -1.16
CA LEU A 187 -36.68 -10.12 -0.99
C LEU A 187 -37.22 -9.74 -2.36
N LEU A 188 -38.52 -9.97 -2.57
CA LEU A 188 -39.19 -9.86 -3.87
C LEU A 188 -40.23 -8.73 -3.87
N LEU A 189 -40.25 -7.94 -4.94
CA LEU A 189 -41.35 -7.05 -5.28
C LEU A 189 -41.92 -7.34 -6.66
N ASP A 190 -43.24 -7.36 -6.73
CA ASP A 190 -44.01 -7.34 -7.97
C ASP A 190 -44.17 -5.88 -8.43
N LEU A 191 -43.69 -5.55 -9.62
CA LEU A 191 -43.70 -4.21 -10.20
C LEU A 191 -44.57 -4.19 -11.45
N GLU A 192 -45.69 -3.46 -11.37
CA GLU A 192 -46.48 -3.11 -12.54
C GLU A 192 -45.97 -1.78 -13.12
N LEU A 193 -45.41 -1.86 -14.32
CA LEU A 193 -44.80 -0.73 -15.03
C LEU A 193 -45.65 -0.37 -16.24
N GLY A 194 -46.41 0.72 -16.17
CA GLY A 194 -47.10 1.29 -17.33
C GLY A 194 -46.14 1.77 -18.43
N PRO A 195 -46.67 2.20 -19.59
CA PRO A 195 -45.89 2.78 -20.67
C PRO A 195 -45.05 3.97 -20.20
N GLY A 196 -43.73 3.95 -20.44
CA GLY A 196 -42.82 5.02 -20.00
C GLY A 196 -42.62 5.12 -18.48
N ALA A 197 -43.23 4.22 -17.68
CA ALA A 197 -43.21 4.35 -16.23
C ALA A 197 -41.82 4.07 -15.64
N THR A 198 -41.50 4.82 -14.58
CA THR A 198 -40.27 4.66 -13.79
C THR A 198 -40.63 4.21 -12.37
N ARG A 199 -39.91 3.21 -11.86
CA ARG A 199 -39.94 2.81 -10.45
C ARG A 199 -38.55 2.87 -9.85
N ILE A 200 -38.50 3.30 -8.60
CA ILE A 200 -37.27 3.39 -7.80
C ILE A 200 -37.50 2.62 -6.50
N LEU A 201 -36.53 1.81 -6.12
CA LEU A 201 -36.51 1.08 -4.86
C LEU A 201 -35.10 1.11 -4.26
N SER A 202 -35.03 1.00 -2.95
CA SER A 202 -33.77 0.92 -2.23
C SER A 202 -33.71 -0.32 -1.36
N PHE A 203 -32.52 -0.87 -1.20
CA PHE A 203 -32.19 -1.90 -0.24
C PHE A 203 -30.93 -1.53 0.52
N ALA A 204 -30.75 -2.11 1.69
CA ALA A 204 -29.54 -1.95 2.47
C ALA A 204 -29.21 -3.25 3.19
N GLU A 205 -27.91 -3.52 3.29
CA GLU A 205 -27.36 -4.50 4.21
C GLU A 205 -26.62 -3.76 5.32
N ALA A 206 -26.76 -4.26 6.54
CA ALA A 206 -25.89 -3.89 7.63
C ALA A 206 -25.53 -5.13 8.43
N ALA A 207 -24.32 -5.15 8.98
CA ALA A 207 -23.84 -6.20 9.85
C ALA A 207 -23.32 -5.60 11.16
N ARG A 208 -23.99 -5.94 12.26
CA ARG A 208 -23.67 -5.53 13.63
C ARG A 208 -23.73 -6.77 14.54
N ASP A 209 -23.49 -6.62 15.83
CA ASP A 209 -23.38 -7.74 16.76
C ASP A 209 -24.69 -8.52 16.91
N SER A 210 -25.84 -7.87 16.62
CA SER A 210 -27.17 -8.48 16.72
C SER A 210 -28.09 -8.15 15.53
N ILE A 211 -29.04 -9.05 15.24
CA ILE A 211 -30.06 -8.85 14.19
C ILE A 211 -30.87 -7.55 14.41
N PRO A 212 -31.34 -7.22 15.63
CA PRO A 212 -32.08 -5.97 15.86
C PRO A 212 -31.25 -4.71 15.55
N GLU A 213 -29.98 -4.66 15.95
CA GLU A 213 -29.10 -3.51 15.68
C GLU A 213 -28.78 -3.37 14.20
N ALA A 214 -28.48 -4.49 13.54
CA ALA A 214 -28.24 -4.54 12.11
C ALA A 214 -29.49 -4.12 11.32
N PHE A 215 -30.68 -4.60 11.72
CA PHE A 215 -31.95 -4.19 11.13
C PHE A 215 -32.20 -2.69 11.25
N ASP A 216 -32.00 -2.13 12.44
CA ASP A 216 -32.19 -0.70 12.66
C ASP A 216 -31.24 0.14 11.81
N LEU A 217 -29.98 -0.28 11.67
CA LEU A 217 -29.02 0.39 10.80
C LEU A 217 -29.39 0.26 9.31
N ALA A 218 -29.74 -0.94 8.84
CA ALA A 218 -30.14 -1.17 7.45
C ALA A 218 -31.39 -0.35 7.09
N ARG A 219 -32.41 -0.34 7.96
CA ARG A 219 -33.63 0.45 7.79
C ARG A 219 -33.33 1.96 7.74
N LYS A 220 -32.54 2.48 8.68
CA LYS A 220 -32.13 3.90 8.71
C LYS A 220 -31.34 4.28 7.46
N THR A 221 -30.47 3.38 6.99
CA THR A 221 -29.64 3.57 5.80
C THR A 221 -30.49 3.66 4.54
N ALA A 222 -31.42 2.72 4.34
CA ALA A 222 -32.31 2.72 3.19
C ALA A 222 -33.26 3.94 3.16
N ALA A 223 -33.58 4.51 4.32
CA ALA A 223 -34.43 5.69 4.48
C ALA A 223 -33.71 7.03 4.25
N ARG A 224 -32.37 7.06 4.07
CA ARG A 224 -31.63 8.31 3.83
C ARG A 224 -32.04 8.95 2.50
N SER A 225 -31.90 10.27 2.42
CA SER A 225 -32.16 11.03 1.19
C SER A 225 -31.05 10.79 0.18
N TRP A 226 -31.23 9.80 -0.69
CA TRP A 226 -30.24 9.41 -1.70
C TRP A 226 -29.78 10.57 -2.59
N ASN A 227 -30.69 11.45 -3.00
CA ASN A 227 -30.34 12.59 -3.85
C ASN A 227 -29.46 13.60 -3.09
N ALA A 228 -29.74 13.84 -1.81
CA ALA A 228 -28.92 14.73 -0.99
C ALA A 228 -27.52 14.12 -0.73
N GLU A 229 -27.46 12.81 -0.46
CA GLU A 229 -26.19 12.11 -0.24
C GLU A 229 -25.34 12.06 -1.51
N LEU A 230 -25.94 11.75 -2.66
CA LEU A 230 -25.25 11.78 -3.95
C LEU A 230 -24.74 13.20 -4.28
N ALA A 231 -25.55 14.24 -4.04
CA ALA A 231 -25.12 15.62 -4.22
C ALA A 231 -23.93 15.97 -3.31
N ARG A 232 -23.94 15.53 -2.05
CA ARG A 232 -22.85 15.74 -1.10
C ARG A 232 -21.57 15.04 -1.52
N ILE A 233 -21.66 13.77 -1.96
CA ILE A 233 -20.54 13.00 -2.53
C ILE A 233 -19.97 13.75 -3.73
N GLN A 234 -20.84 14.15 -4.66
CA GLN A 234 -20.46 14.86 -5.89
C GLN A 234 -19.76 16.18 -5.62
N MET A 235 -20.29 17.00 -4.70
CA MET A 235 -19.69 18.28 -4.35
C MET A 235 -18.31 18.10 -3.72
N THR A 236 -18.19 17.14 -2.80
CA THR A 236 -16.91 16.81 -2.15
C THR A 236 -15.88 16.41 -3.19
N ASP A 237 -16.23 15.45 -4.06
CA ASP A 237 -15.32 14.94 -5.08
C ASP A 237 -14.93 16.03 -6.10
N THR A 238 -15.90 16.78 -6.63
CA THR A 238 -15.66 17.89 -7.57
C THR A 238 -14.68 18.92 -7.02
N SER A 239 -14.69 19.16 -5.71
CA SER A 239 -13.78 20.12 -5.08
C SER A 239 -12.36 19.60 -4.84
N GLN A 240 -12.12 18.30 -5.06
CA GLN A 240 -10.94 17.59 -4.54
C GLN A 240 -10.20 16.74 -5.57
N ILE A 241 -10.82 16.43 -6.71
CA ILE A 241 -10.22 15.66 -7.80
C ILE A 241 -10.00 16.53 -9.05
N LEU A 242 -9.03 16.13 -9.87
CA LEU A 242 -8.75 16.74 -11.16
C LEU A 242 -9.41 15.92 -12.29
N ASP A 243 -10.16 16.58 -13.19
CA ASP A 243 -10.62 15.98 -14.47
C ASP A 243 -9.47 16.05 -15.49
N ILE A 244 -8.75 14.93 -15.66
CA ILE A 244 -7.60 14.84 -16.56
C ILE A 244 -8.05 14.28 -17.92
N ARG A 245 -7.61 14.95 -18.99
CA ARG A 245 -7.88 14.57 -20.39
C ARG A 245 -6.60 14.53 -21.19
N THR A 246 -6.19 13.33 -21.54
CA THR A 246 -4.97 13.02 -22.29
C THR A 246 -5.24 12.87 -23.79
N GLY A 247 -6.51 12.65 -24.17
CA GLY A 247 -6.92 12.26 -25.53
C GLY A 247 -7.04 10.75 -25.71
N ASP A 248 -6.56 9.96 -24.74
CA ASP A 248 -6.74 8.51 -24.65
C ASP A 248 -7.69 8.20 -23.48
N ASN A 249 -8.79 7.50 -23.80
CA ASN A 249 -9.82 7.20 -22.82
C ASN A 249 -9.36 6.22 -21.73
N ASP A 250 -8.43 5.33 -22.04
CA ASP A 250 -7.94 4.33 -21.08
C ASP A 250 -7.01 5.00 -20.06
N TRP A 251 -6.14 5.91 -20.52
CA TRP A 251 -5.32 6.73 -19.64
C TRP A 251 -6.15 7.67 -18.77
N ASP A 252 -7.17 8.30 -19.33
CA ASP A 252 -8.09 9.14 -18.57
C ASP A 252 -8.80 8.34 -17.47
N ALA A 253 -9.28 7.13 -17.80
CA ALA A 253 -9.93 6.23 -16.84
C ALA A 253 -8.96 5.77 -15.75
N ALA A 254 -7.74 5.38 -16.12
CA ALA A 254 -6.71 4.97 -15.18
C ALA A 254 -6.39 6.09 -14.18
N LEU A 255 -6.17 7.32 -14.66
CA LEU A 255 -5.87 8.48 -13.81
C LEU A 255 -7.03 8.87 -12.89
N ALA A 256 -8.27 8.82 -13.38
CA ALA A 256 -9.45 9.06 -12.56
C ALA A 256 -9.63 7.96 -11.49
N MET A 257 -9.43 6.70 -11.85
CA MET A 257 -9.47 5.57 -10.92
C MET A 257 -8.34 5.65 -9.88
N SER A 258 -7.13 6.07 -10.24
CA SER A 258 -6.04 6.26 -9.27
C SER A 258 -6.39 7.29 -8.20
N GLN A 259 -6.96 8.44 -8.57
CA GLN A 259 -7.44 9.45 -7.61
C GLN A 259 -8.55 8.91 -6.71
N ARG A 260 -9.49 8.16 -7.28
CA ARG A 260 -10.58 7.52 -6.54
C ARG A 260 -10.07 6.47 -5.54
N THR A 261 -9.18 5.58 -5.99
CA THR A 261 -8.56 4.54 -5.15
C THR A 261 -7.78 5.18 -4.01
N ALA A 262 -6.95 6.18 -4.30
CA ALA A 262 -6.17 6.89 -3.29
C ALA A 262 -7.06 7.48 -2.18
N ASN A 263 -8.18 8.13 -2.53
CA ASN A 263 -9.13 8.62 -1.54
C ASN A 263 -9.82 7.49 -0.75
N ALA A 264 -10.10 6.35 -1.38
CA ALA A 264 -10.74 5.20 -0.74
C ALA A 264 -9.86 4.51 0.32
N LEU A 265 -8.54 4.71 0.28
CA LEU A 265 -7.60 4.13 1.25
C LEU A 265 -7.64 4.82 2.62
N PHE A 266 -8.15 6.05 2.71
CA PHE A 266 -8.11 6.83 3.95
C PHE A 266 -9.08 6.31 5.00
N VAL A 267 -8.55 6.05 6.20
CA VAL A 267 -9.29 5.67 7.40
C VAL A 267 -9.18 6.79 8.44
N ASN A 268 -10.33 7.23 8.93
CA ASN A 268 -10.47 7.90 10.21
C ASN A 268 -10.42 6.86 11.34
N ASN A 269 -10.03 7.30 12.53
CA ASN A 269 -9.97 6.54 13.79
C ASN A 269 -8.58 6.05 14.15
N GLY A 270 -7.96 6.79 15.05
CA GLY A 270 -6.77 6.42 15.78
C GLY A 270 -6.56 7.49 16.84
N ASN A 271 -6.69 7.17 18.12
CA ASN A 271 -6.43 8.13 19.20
C ASN A 271 -4.92 8.49 19.30
N HIS A 272 -4.10 7.89 18.43
CA HIS A 272 -2.64 7.97 18.46
C HIS A 272 -2.04 8.84 17.36
N LEU A 273 -2.83 9.24 16.35
CA LEU A 273 -2.41 10.19 15.30
C LEU A 273 -3.35 11.40 15.28
N PRO A 274 -2.83 12.62 15.03
CA PRO A 274 -3.64 13.83 15.04
C PRO A 274 -4.63 13.92 13.88
N HIS A 275 -4.35 13.24 12.76
CA HIS A 275 -5.19 13.25 11.57
C HIS A 275 -5.48 11.85 11.03
N ALA A 276 -6.47 11.76 10.14
CA ALA A 276 -6.72 10.55 9.37
C ALA A 276 -5.45 10.09 8.64
N SER A 277 -5.32 8.79 8.46
CA SER A 277 -4.21 8.17 7.76
C SER A 277 -4.75 7.24 6.67
N PHE A 278 -3.87 6.56 5.95
CA PHE A 278 -4.22 5.61 4.91
C PHE A 278 -3.72 4.22 5.26
N VAL A 279 -4.35 3.22 4.65
CA VAL A 279 -3.84 1.85 4.56
C VAL A 279 -3.36 1.61 3.14
N GLN A 280 -2.44 0.67 2.93
CA GLN A 280 -1.86 0.41 1.60
C GLN A 280 -2.84 -0.28 0.65
N SER A 281 -3.80 -1.03 1.21
CA SER A 281 -4.83 -1.71 0.44
C SER A 281 -6.13 -1.78 1.23
N ARG A 282 -7.26 -1.89 0.53
CA ARG A 282 -8.56 -2.24 1.13
C ARG A 282 -9.20 -3.32 0.29
N HIS A 283 -9.04 -4.57 0.70
CA HIS A 283 -9.68 -5.73 0.07
C HIS A 283 -10.74 -6.33 1.00
N THR A 284 -11.62 -7.16 0.44
CA THR A 284 -12.77 -7.71 1.19
C THR A 284 -12.35 -8.56 2.40
N ASP A 285 -11.17 -9.18 2.33
CA ASP A 285 -10.49 -9.97 3.37
C ASP A 285 -9.74 -9.14 4.42
N GLN A 286 -9.82 -7.81 4.34
CA GLN A 286 -9.17 -6.89 5.27
C GLN A 286 -10.21 -6.09 6.08
N GLY A 287 -9.74 -5.19 6.94
CA GLY A 287 -10.59 -4.25 7.67
C GLY A 287 -11.11 -4.74 9.04
N PHE A 288 -10.81 -5.97 9.45
CA PHE A 288 -11.20 -6.49 10.77
C PHE A 288 -9.98 -6.83 11.64
N SER A 289 -9.95 -6.31 12.86
CA SER A 289 -8.96 -6.63 13.89
C SER A 289 -9.56 -7.65 14.86
N HIS A 290 -8.90 -8.79 15.04
CA HIS A 290 -9.29 -9.81 16.01
C HIS A 290 -8.97 -9.37 17.44
N ALA A 291 -7.88 -8.62 17.62
CA ALA A 291 -7.53 -8.01 18.89
C ALA A 291 -8.51 -6.88 19.31
N GLY A 292 -9.23 -6.29 18.35
CA GLY A 292 -10.18 -5.21 18.57
C GLY A 292 -9.54 -3.83 18.73
N ASP A 293 -8.22 -3.74 18.65
CA ASP A 293 -7.44 -2.51 18.78
C ASP A 293 -6.59 -2.18 17.55
N GLY A 294 -6.50 -3.08 16.56
CA GLY A 294 -5.71 -2.90 15.33
C GLY A 294 -4.22 -3.22 15.47
N THR A 295 -3.76 -3.70 16.63
CA THR A 295 -2.35 -4.08 16.83
C THR A 295 -1.96 -5.36 16.09
N ASP A 296 -2.94 -6.18 15.75
CA ASP A 296 -2.81 -7.43 15.00
C ASP A 296 -2.86 -7.23 13.47
N TYR A 297 -2.96 -5.99 12.99
CA TYR A 297 -3.05 -5.74 11.56
C TYR A 297 -1.77 -6.14 10.79
N PRO A 298 -1.93 -6.68 9.57
CA PRO A 298 -0.80 -6.98 8.70
C PRO A 298 -0.09 -5.70 8.25
N PRO A 299 1.13 -5.80 7.69
CA PRO A 299 1.93 -4.65 7.27
C PRO A 299 1.20 -3.62 6.39
N ALA A 300 0.27 -4.08 5.54
CA ALA A 300 -0.53 -3.23 4.65
C ALA A 300 -1.56 -2.35 5.37
N TRP A 301 -1.94 -2.69 6.60
CA TRP A 301 -2.90 -1.93 7.43
C TRP A 301 -2.24 -1.27 8.63
N ASN A 302 -0.94 -1.45 8.80
CA ASN A 302 -0.21 -1.08 10.00
C ASN A 302 0.65 0.17 9.76
N GLY A 303 0.02 1.34 9.65
CA GLY A 303 0.71 2.63 9.58
C GLY A 303 1.15 3.10 8.19
N GLN A 304 1.64 4.34 8.14
CA GLN A 304 1.95 5.08 6.91
C GLN A 304 3.46 5.19 6.68
N PHE A 305 3.94 4.84 5.48
CA PHE A 305 5.31 5.14 5.05
C PHE A 305 5.40 6.52 4.40
N ALA A 306 6.53 7.21 4.58
CA ALA A 306 6.71 8.55 4.03
C ALA A 306 6.78 8.57 2.50
N LEU A 307 7.30 7.50 1.88
CA LEU A 307 7.30 7.36 0.43
C LEU A 307 5.87 7.24 -0.13
N ASP A 308 5.02 6.43 0.51
CA ASP A 308 3.60 6.31 0.14
C ASP A 308 2.88 7.64 0.29
N ALA A 309 3.14 8.39 1.38
CA ALA A 309 2.61 9.74 1.56
C ALA A 309 3.07 10.70 0.45
N TYR A 310 4.34 10.61 0.03
CA TYR A 310 4.87 11.40 -1.08
C TYR A 310 4.18 11.05 -2.41
N TYR A 311 3.94 9.77 -2.68
CA TYR A 311 3.18 9.34 -3.88
C TYR A 311 1.73 9.80 -3.84
N LEU A 312 1.03 9.59 -2.72
CA LEU A 312 -0.35 10.03 -2.54
C LEU A 312 -0.50 11.54 -2.73
N SER A 313 0.46 12.35 -2.28
CA SER A 313 0.44 13.80 -2.52
C SER A 313 0.59 14.18 -4.00
N SER A 314 1.15 13.30 -4.85
CA SER A 314 1.15 13.49 -6.32
C SER A 314 -0.20 13.16 -6.92
N VAL A 315 -0.80 12.05 -6.49
CA VAL A 315 -2.08 11.57 -7.02
C VAL A 315 -3.22 12.49 -6.58
N LEU A 316 -3.24 12.90 -5.32
CA LEU A 316 -4.30 13.71 -4.71
C LEU A 316 -3.97 15.21 -4.73
N HIS A 317 -3.45 15.70 -5.87
CA HIS A 317 -3.01 17.08 -6.01
C HIS A 317 -4.15 18.10 -5.80
N GLY A 318 -5.40 17.74 -6.13
CA GLY A 318 -6.58 18.57 -5.89
C GLY A 318 -6.97 18.73 -4.41
N THR A 319 -6.35 17.96 -3.50
CA THR A 319 -6.63 18.01 -2.05
C THR A 319 -5.34 18.17 -1.25
N PRO A 320 -4.67 19.34 -1.32
CA PRO A 320 -3.37 19.53 -0.67
C PRO A 320 -3.41 19.35 0.85
N GLN A 321 -4.57 19.55 1.49
CA GLN A 321 -4.72 19.34 2.93
C GLN A 321 -4.41 17.91 3.39
N ILE A 322 -4.59 16.90 2.52
CA ILE A 322 -4.16 15.53 2.82
C ILE A 322 -2.65 15.46 3.03
N THR A 323 -1.88 16.16 2.19
CA THR A 323 -0.41 16.20 2.30
C THR A 323 0.03 16.83 3.63
N LYS A 324 -0.59 17.94 4.01
CA LYS A 324 -0.37 18.60 5.31
C LYS A 324 -0.66 17.65 6.47
N ASN A 325 -1.82 17.00 6.46
CA ASN A 325 -2.26 16.10 7.53
C ASN A 325 -1.33 14.88 7.68
N LEU A 326 -0.91 14.27 6.57
CA LEU A 326 0.02 13.14 6.59
C LEU A 326 1.40 13.54 7.13
N LEU A 327 1.90 14.71 6.73
CA LEU A 327 3.15 15.27 7.27
C LEU A 327 3.05 15.52 8.79
N LEU A 328 1.93 16.09 9.25
CA LEU A 328 1.69 16.31 10.68
C LEU A 328 1.60 15.01 11.47
N ASN A 329 1.07 13.92 10.91
CA ASN A 329 1.12 12.60 11.53
C ASN A 329 2.56 12.14 11.78
N PHE A 330 3.49 12.28 10.80
CA PHE A 330 4.90 11.98 11.02
C PHE A 330 5.52 12.87 12.09
N LEU A 331 5.39 14.19 11.94
CA LEU A 331 5.98 15.17 12.88
C LEU A 331 5.40 15.10 14.31
N SER A 332 4.24 14.47 14.49
CA SER A 332 3.68 14.19 15.82
C SER A 332 4.45 13.12 16.60
N THR A 333 5.27 12.31 15.90
CA THR A 333 6.12 11.29 16.50
C THR A 333 7.55 11.75 16.73
N GLN A 334 7.86 13.01 16.42
CA GLN A 334 9.20 13.55 16.60
C GLN A 334 9.59 13.58 18.08
N ASP A 335 10.75 13.03 18.41
CA ASP A 335 11.29 13.06 19.78
C ASP A 335 12.18 14.29 20.04
N GLU A 336 12.86 14.31 21.19
CA GLU A 336 13.70 15.43 21.63
C GLU A 336 14.96 15.59 20.76
N ASP A 337 15.51 14.48 20.29
CA ASP A 337 16.70 14.39 19.43
C ASP A 337 16.37 14.68 17.95
N GLY A 338 15.08 14.71 17.61
CA GLY A 338 14.58 15.06 16.28
C GLY A 338 14.25 13.86 15.40
N GLU A 339 14.42 12.63 15.90
CA GLU A 339 14.02 11.43 15.18
C GLU A 339 12.51 11.42 14.98
N VAL A 340 12.08 10.94 13.81
CA VAL A 340 10.68 10.80 13.45
C VAL A 340 10.44 9.33 13.13
N ASP A 341 9.39 8.72 13.67
CA ASP A 341 9.10 7.31 13.40
C ASP A 341 8.80 7.08 11.92
N GLY A 342 9.40 6.04 11.34
CA GLY A 342 9.28 5.75 9.91
C GLY A 342 8.01 5.04 9.48
N LYS A 343 7.16 4.60 10.42
CA LYS A 343 5.89 3.93 10.13
C LYS A 343 4.85 4.14 11.24
N PRO A 344 4.43 5.39 11.50
CA PRO A 344 3.44 5.67 12.53
C PRO A 344 2.07 5.17 12.09
N GLY A 345 1.32 4.54 13.01
CA GLY A 345 0.01 3.94 12.73
C GLY A 345 -1.13 4.41 13.63
N LEU A 346 -2.36 4.20 13.14
CA LEU A 346 -3.59 4.66 13.77
C LEU A 346 -3.87 4.01 15.14
N ALA A 347 -3.43 2.77 15.37
CA ALA A 347 -3.49 2.12 16.68
C ALA A 347 -2.24 2.36 17.54
N GLY A 348 -1.44 3.39 17.24
CA GLY A 348 -0.21 3.68 17.97
C GLY A 348 0.95 2.78 17.58
N GLN A 349 0.81 2.03 16.49
CA GLN A 349 1.92 1.25 15.95
C GLN A 349 3.08 2.17 15.54
N ARG A 350 4.30 1.63 15.59
CA ARG A 350 5.55 2.34 15.33
C ARG A 350 6.47 1.45 14.53
N GLY A 351 7.18 2.04 13.56
CA GLY A 351 8.24 1.37 12.82
C GLY A 351 9.46 1.08 13.69
N LYS A 352 9.75 1.95 14.67
CA LYS A 352 10.95 1.92 15.52
C LYS A 352 12.26 2.01 14.72
N PHE A 353 12.20 2.76 13.63
CA PHE A 353 13.34 3.17 12.83
C PHE A 353 13.06 4.60 12.34
N ILE A 354 14.11 5.38 12.09
CA ILE A 354 13.97 6.76 11.64
C ILE A 354 13.28 6.82 10.28
N CYS A 355 12.42 7.81 10.08
CA CYS A 355 11.67 8.02 8.85
C CYS A 355 12.60 8.34 7.67
N MET A 356 12.25 7.85 6.48
CA MET A 356 12.92 8.19 5.22
C MET A 356 13.02 9.72 5.06
N PRO A 357 14.17 10.28 4.63
CA PRO A 357 14.36 11.73 4.54
C PRO A 357 13.65 12.30 3.31
N ILE A 358 12.34 12.53 3.43
CA ILE A 358 11.50 13.12 2.36
C ILE A 358 10.44 14.12 2.90
N LEU A 359 10.47 14.41 4.21
CA LEU A 359 9.46 15.22 4.89
C LEU A 359 9.51 16.71 4.50
N SER A 360 10.70 17.26 4.23
CA SER A 360 10.87 18.63 3.75
C SER A 360 10.37 18.77 2.32
N SER A 361 10.62 17.76 1.48
CA SER A 361 10.08 17.66 0.13
C SER A 361 8.55 17.57 0.14
N LEU A 362 7.95 16.83 1.06
CA LEU A 362 6.50 16.81 1.32
C LEU A 362 5.97 18.20 1.72
N ALA A 363 6.62 18.87 2.67
CA ALA A 363 6.23 20.21 3.13
C ALA A 363 6.30 21.24 1.99
N TRP A 364 7.39 21.21 1.20
CA TRP A 364 7.57 22.09 0.06
C TRP A 364 6.52 21.84 -1.02
N LYS A 365 6.19 20.57 -1.30
CA LYS A 365 5.15 20.23 -2.27
C LYS A 365 3.77 20.75 -1.85
N TYR A 366 3.41 20.63 -0.57
CA TYR A 366 2.20 21.26 -0.02
C TYR A 366 2.22 22.79 -0.22
N TYR A 367 3.36 23.43 0.07
CA TYR A 367 3.52 24.87 -0.14
C TYR A 367 3.37 25.28 -1.61
N GLN A 368 3.98 24.54 -2.55
CA GLN A 368 3.88 24.85 -3.98
C GLN A 368 2.43 24.87 -4.48
N THR A 369 1.56 24.04 -3.89
CA THR A 369 0.14 24.02 -4.23
C THR A 369 -0.67 25.10 -3.51
N THR A 370 -0.32 25.44 -2.27
CA THR A 370 -1.19 26.26 -1.38
C THR A 370 -0.71 27.68 -1.11
N GLY A 371 0.60 27.94 -1.22
CA GLY A 371 1.21 29.20 -0.78
C GLY A 371 1.19 29.42 0.74
N ASP A 372 0.91 28.39 1.56
CA ASP A 372 0.76 28.49 3.01
C ASP A 372 2.13 28.66 3.71
N GLU A 373 2.64 29.89 3.73
CA GLU A 373 3.91 30.26 4.38
C GLU A 373 3.87 30.08 5.90
N ASN A 374 2.70 30.26 6.52
CA ASN A 374 2.53 30.09 7.96
C ASN A 374 2.78 28.64 8.37
N PHE A 375 2.23 27.69 7.62
CA PHE A 375 2.49 26.28 7.85
C PHE A 375 3.97 25.93 7.62
N LEU A 376 4.61 26.46 6.57
CA LEU A 376 6.05 26.27 6.38
C LEU A 376 6.85 26.77 7.59
N ALA A 377 6.54 27.96 8.09
CA ALA A 377 7.20 28.52 9.27
C ALA A 377 7.00 27.65 10.52
N GLU A 378 5.83 27.06 10.69
CA GLU A 378 5.50 26.16 11.79
C GLU A 378 6.34 24.88 11.75
N VAL A 379 6.45 24.22 10.60
CA VAL A 379 7.12 22.92 10.50
C VAL A 379 8.64 23.02 10.29
N PHE A 380 9.14 24.16 9.80
CA PHE A 380 10.55 24.32 9.44
C PHE A 380 11.55 23.93 10.56
N PRO A 381 11.38 24.36 11.83
CA PRO A 381 12.30 23.94 12.90
C PRO A 381 12.32 22.43 13.14
N LYS A 382 11.17 21.77 13.01
CA LYS A 382 11.05 20.31 13.15
C LYS A 382 11.76 19.58 12.02
N LEU A 383 11.63 20.09 10.79
CA LEU A 383 12.30 19.53 9.62
C LEU A 383 13.82 19.66 9.68
N ILE A 384 14.36 20.79 10.19
CA ILE A 384 15.81 20.93 10.43
C ILE A 384 16.29 19.88 11.44
N LYS A 385 15.60 19.72 12.57
CA LYS A 385 15.98 18.73 13.57
C LYS A 385 15.99 17.31 12.99
N PHE A 386 14.94 16.96 12.25
CA PHE A 386 14.84 15.66 11.58
C PHE A 386 15.94 15.42 10.54
N PHE A 387 16.32 16.44 9.76
CA PHE A 387 17.46 16.33 8.85
C PHE A 387 18.76 16.02 9.60
N TRP A 388 19.02 16.71 10.72
CA TRP A 388 20.22 16.48 11.50
C TRP A 388 20.22 15.16 12.27
N ALA A 389 19.05 14.62 12.62
CA ALA A 389 18.93 13.32 13.28
C ALA A 389 19.58 12.20 12.45
N TRP A 390 19.47 12.24 11.11
CA TRP A 390 20.15 11.30 10.22
C TRP A 390 21.68 11.27 10.33
N PHE A 391 22.31 12.32 10.85
CA PHE A 391 23.77 12.38 11.03
C PHE A 391 24.20 12.01 12.46
N ALA A 392 23.28 11.52 13.29
CA ALA A 392 23.63 10.93 14.57
C ALA A 392 24.45 9.66 14.36
N GLY A 393 25.36 9.35 15.30
CA GLY A 393 26.30 8.23 15.15
C GLY A 393 25.66 6.83 15.09
N ILE A 394 24.36 6.71 15.32
CA ILE A 394 23.61 5.47 15.11
C ILE A 394 23.24 5.24 13.64
N HIS A 395 23.16 6.31 12.84
CA HIS A 395 22.83 6.31 11.42
C HIS A 395 24.06 6.63 10.55
N ASP A 396 25.03 7.38 11.08
CA ASP A 396 26.37 7.61 10.50
C ASP A 396 27.41 6.87 11.35
N ARG A 397 27.53 5.56 11.13
CA ARG A 397 28.21 4.66 12.07
C ARG A 397 29.72 4.78 12.02
N ASN A 398 30.28 5.12 10.86
CA ASN A 398 31.71 5.39 10.70
C ASN A 398 32.08 6.85 10.99
N ARG A 399 31.08 7.73 11.22
CA ARG A 399 31.22 9.17 11.50
C ARG A 399 31.92 9.92 10.37
N ASP A 400 31.73 9.45 9.15
CA ASP A 400 32.28 10.09 7.97
C ASP A 400 31.35 11.19 7.44
N GLY A 401 30.20 11.42 8.08
CA GLY A 401 29.18 12.40 7.68
C GLY A 401 28.27 11.95 6.55
N ILE A 402 28.26 10.66 6.19
CA ILE A 402 27.41 10.06 5.17
C ILE A 402 26.59 8.91 5.81
N PRO A 403 25.33 9.17 6.19
CA PRO A 403 24.50 8.19 6.85
C PRO A 403 24.21 6.93 6.00
N GLU A 404 23.84 5.85 6.69
CA GLU A 404 23.39 4.59 6.11
C GLU A 404 21.94 4.27 6.52
N TRP A 405 21.26 3.43 5.75
CA TRP A 405 19.98 2.88 6.16
C TRP A 405 20.16 1.99 7.40
N ASP A 406 19.19 1.98 8.30
CA ASP A 406 19.14 1.05 9.44
C ASP A 406 18.35 -0.21 9.13
N HIS A 407 17.36 -0.09 8.26
CA HIS A 407 16.39 -1.15 8.00
C HIS A 407 15.92 -1.14 6.53
N VAL A 408 15.75 -2.32 5.93
CA VAL A 408 15.35 -2.46 4.51
C VAL A 408 14.02 -1.76 4.22
N LEU A 409 13.06 -1.81 5.15
CA LEU A 409 11.77 -1.09 5.02
C LEU A 409 11.92 0.43 4.83
N GLN A 410 13.01 1.04 5.31
CA GLN A 410 13.24 2.48 5.11
C GLN A 410 13.55 2.81 3.64
N THR A 411 14.02 1.85 2.86
CA THR A 411 14.40 2.08 1.45
C THR A 411 13.20 2.31 0.54
N GLY A 412 12.01 1.83 0.95
CA GLY A 412 10.81 1.80 0.10
C GLY A 412 10.92 0.84 -1.10
N PHE A 413 11.95 -0.01 -1.16
CA PHE A 413 12.16 -1.01 -2.21
C PHE A 413 12.67 -2.31 -1.58
N GLU A 414 11.76 -3.06 -0.96
CA GLU A 414 12.10 -4.26 -0.19
C GLU A 414 12.69 -5.38 -1.06
N ASP A 415 12.26 -5.48 -2.32
CA ASP A 415 12.80 -6.39 -3.33
C ASP A 415 14.12 -5.85 -3.95
N ASN A 416 15.01 -5.30 -3.12
CA ASN A 416 16.31 -4.81 -3.58
C ASN A 416 17.31 -5.96 -3.80
N PRO A 417 18.07 -5.99 -4.93
CA PRO A 417 19.01 -7.06 -5.25
C PRO A 417 20.21 -7.21 -4.32
N LEU A 418 20.52 -6.20 -3.51
CA LEU A 418 21.55 -6.26 -2.48
C LEU A 418 20.95 -6.73 -1.16
N PHE A 419 19.82 -6.17 -0.74
CA PHE A 419 19.37 -6.28 0.65
C PHE A 419 18.28 -7.32 0.92
N ASP A 420 17.51 -7.71 -0.10
CA ASP A 420 16.41 -8.64 0.08
C ASP A 420 16.91 -10.03 0.56
N VAL A 421 16.19 -10.62 1.51
CA VAL A 421 16.47 -11.96 2.04
C VAL A 421 15.46 -13.00 1.57
N TRP A 422 14.35 -12.58 0.96
CA TRP A 422 13.28 -13.47 0.56
C TRP A 422 13.51 -14.06 -0.83
N ASN A 423 14.13 -13.33 -1.74
CA ASN A 423 14.38 -13.82 -3.07
C ASN A 423 15.77 -14.50 -3.20
N PRO A 424 15.85 -15.67 -3.87
CA PRO A 424 17.12 -16.36 -4.11
C PRO A 424 18.14 -15.56 -4.95
N TRP A 425 17.66 -14.63 -5.79
CA TRP A 425 18.51 -13.82 -6.66
C TRP A 425 19.19 -12.65 -5.92
N SER A 426 18.71 -12.27 -4.74
CA SER A 426 19.32 -11.22 -3.92
C SER A 426 20.51 -11.73 -3.09
N GLN A 427 21.42 -10.82 -2.74
CA GLN A 427 22.56 -11.11 -1.87
C GLN A 427 22.13 -11.32 -0.41
N GLY A 428 21.23 -10.49 0.13
CA GLY A 428 20.94 -10.43 1.56
C GLY A 428 22.06 -9.76 2.35
N LEU A 429 22.67 -8.74 1.75
CA LEU A 429 23.63 -7.84 2.38
C LEU A 429 22.94 -7.02 3.47
N ASP A 430 23.61 -6.85 4.60
CA ASP A 430 23.13 -5.95 5.64
C ASP A 430 23.24 -4.49 5.16
N VAL A 431 22.09 -3.83 5.12
CA VAL A 431 21.90 -2.50 4.52
C VAL A 431 22.75 -1.42 5.18
N SER A 432 23.19 -1.62 6.43
CA SER A 432 23.96 -0.63 7.21
C SER A 432 25.44 -0.55 6.86
N TYR A 433 25.93 -1.42 5.96
CA TYR A 433 27.34 -1.48 5.56
C TYR A 433 27.64 -0.85 4.20
N VAL A 434 26.68 -0.16 3.61
CA VAL A 434 26.87 0.50 2.32
C VAL A 434 26.36 1.93 2.34
N HIS A 435 27.10 2.81 1.67
CA HIS A 435 26.55 4.08 1.23
C HIS A 435 25.60 3.83 0.06
N SER A 436 24.36 4.28 0.24
CA SER A 436 23.28 4.09 -0.72
C SER A 436 23.08 5.35 -1.54
N PRO A 437 23.20 5.27 -2.89
CA PRO A 437 22.91 6.40 -3.77
C PRO A 437 21.48 6.96 -3.56
N ALA A 438 20.53 6.10 -3.17
CA ALA A 438 19.16 6.50 -2.85
C ALA A 438 19.09 7.41 -1.61
N LEU A 439 19.69 6.98 -0.49
CA LEU A 439 19.69 7.75 0.76
C LEU A 439 20.41 9.08 0.60
N GLU A 440 21.61 9.05 0.01
CA GLU A 440 22.41 10.24 -0.25
C GLU A 440 21.65 11.25 -1.13
N SER A 441 20.97 10.76 -2.18
CA SER A 441 20.13 11.61 -3.04
C SER A 441 18.97 12.25 -2.28
N MET A 442 18.31 11.50 -1.40
CA MET A 442 17.21 12.01 -0.58
C MET A 442 17.71 13.07 0.42
N LEU A 443 18.78 12.81 1.16
CA LEU A 443 19.36 13.78 2.10
C LEU A 443 19.86 15.04 1.37
N TYR A 444 20.51 14.90 0.22
CA TYR A 444 20.88 16.05 -0.61
C TYR A 444 19.66 16.88 -1.00
N LYS A 445 18.59 16.22 -1.47
CA LYS A 445 17.35 16.90 -1.87
C LYS A 445 16.67 17.59 -0.69
N GLU A 446 16.65 16.97 0.48
CA GLU A 446 16.11 17.55 1.70
C GLU A 446 16.89 18.78 2.13
N ALA A 447 18.22 18.73 2.10
CA ALA A 447 19.08 19.88 2.39
C ALA A 447 18.78 21.06 1.44
N GLN A 448 18.71 20.79 0.13
CA GLN A 448 18.34 21.80 -0.87
C GLN A 448 16.93 22.36 -0.64
N THR A 449 16.00 21.52 -0.20
CA THR A 449 14.61 21.92 0.05
C THR A 449 14.50 22.76 1.33
N LEU A 450 15.24 22.42 2.38
CA LEU A 450 15.33 23.23 3.60
C LEU A 450 15.90 24.61 3.31
N THR A 451 16.97 24.72 2.51
CA THR A 451 17.50 26.02 2.08
C THR A 451 16.47 26.82 1.28
N LYS A 452 15.68 26.18 0.42
CA LYS A 452 14.56 26.85 -0.28
C LYS A 452 13.49 27.37 0.68
N ILE A 453 13.10 26.57 1.68
CA ILE A 453 12.13 26.97 2.69
C ILE A 453 12.68 28.15 3.50
N ALA A 454 13.95 28.08 3.95
CA ALA A 454 14.61 29.15 4.70
C ALA A 454 14.60 30.48 3.93
N ASN A 455 15.03 30.45 2.66
CA ASN A 455 15.01 31.61 1.78
C ASN A 455 13.60 32.16 1.60
N LYS A 456 12.62 31.28 1.42
CA LYS A 456 11.22 31.65 1.26
C LYS A 456 10.63 32.33 2.51
N LEU A 457 11.07 31.91 3.69
CA LEU A 457 10.69 32.48 4.98
C LEU A 457 11.55 33.70 5.39
N GLY A 458 12.48 34.15 4.55
CA GLY A 458 13.37 35.27 4.86
C GLY A 458 14.36 35.00 5.99
N LYS A 459 14.72 33.73 6.21
CA LYS A 459 15.71 33.34 7.22
C LYS A 459 17.12 33.78 6.80
N PRO A 460 18.00 34.16 7.74
CA PRO A 460 19.39 34.44 7.44
C PRO A 460 20.10 33.23 6.83
N ASN A 461 21.04 33.46 5.91
CA ASN A 461 21.78 32.38 5.24
C ASN A 461 22.56 31.52 6.25
N GLU A 462 22.99 32.11 7.36
CA GLU A 462 23.70 31.43 8.44
C GLU A 462 22.89 30.27 9.05
N GLU A 463 21.55 30.36 9.03
CA GLU A 463 20.65 29.32 9.58
C GLU A 463 20.70 28.02 8.76
N THR A 464 21.15 28.08 7.50
CA THR A 464 21.29 26.92 6.60
C THR A 464 22.70 26.70 6.08
N ALA A 465 23.68 27.49 6.50
CA ALA A 465 25.06 27.38 6.04
C ALA A 465 25.68 25.99 6.29
N LEU A 466 25.44 25.42 7.48
CA LEU A 466 25.89 24.07 7.82
C LEU A 466 25.15 22.99 7.00
N ILE A 467 23.86 23.20 6.71
CA ILE A 467 23.08 22.29 5.86
C ILE A 467 23.63 22.28 4.43
N GLN A 468 23.99 23.44 3.89
CA GLN A 468 24.58 23.53 2.55
C GLN A 468 25.98 22.89 2.51
N ALA A 469 26.82 23.13 3.52
CA ALA A 469 28.13 22.48 3.61
C ALA A 469 28.01 20.95 3.67
N GLN A 470 27.03 20.45 4.43
CA GLN A 470 26.74 19.03 4.51
C GLN A 470 26.18 18.47 3.18
N ALA A 471 25.37 19.25 2.45
CA ALA A 471 24.88 18.88 1.13
C ALA A 471 26.02 18.70 0.11
N GLU A 472 27.04 19.57 0.12
CA GLU A 472 28.20 19.41 -0.76
C GLU A 472 29.00 18.14 -0.42
N LYS A 473 29.14 17.81 0.87
CA LYS A 473 29.80 16.57 1.29
C LYS A 473 29.06 15.31 0.80
N ILE A 474 27.73 15.30 0.92
CA ILE A 474 26.89 14.22 0.39
C ILE A 474 27.03 14.13 -1.14
N LYS A 475 27.06 15.28 -1.83
CA LYS A 475 27.24 15.31 -3.28
C LYS A 475 28.59 14.74 -3.70
N GLU A 476 29.68 15.11 -3.03
CA GLU A 476 31.03 14.56 -3.30
C GLU A 476 31.05 13.04 -3.14
N SER A 477 30.44 12.53 -2.08
CA SER A 477 30.25 11.10 -1.81
C SER A 477 29.47 10.42 -2.95
N LEU A 478 28.31 10.98 -3.34
CA LEU A 478 27.50 10.42 -4.41
C LEU A 478 28.26 10.39 -5.75
N GLU A 479 28.96 11.48 -6.08
CA GLU A 479 29.74 11.59 -7.32
C GLU A 479 30.90 10.60 -7.40
N ALA A 480 31.46 10.18 -6.26
CA ALA A 480 32.45 9.10 -6.20
C ALA A 480 31.86 7.72 -6.56
N GLY A 481 30.54 7.54 -6.45
CA GLY A 481 29.82 6.34 -6.87
C GLY A 481 29.47 6.28 -8.36
N TRP A 482 29.78 7.31 -9.16
CA TRP A 482 29.46 7.31 -10.59
C TRP A 482 30.33 6.33 -11.39
N ASN A 483 29.67 5.38 -12.05
CA ASN A 483 30.32 4.44 -12.96
C ASN A 483 30.06 4.86 -14.42
N ALA A 484 31.08 5.46 -15.05
CA ALA A 484 30.98 5.90 -16.44
C ALA A 484 30.73 4.77 -17.46
N ARG A 485 31.07 3.51 -17.14
CA ARG A 485 30.89 2.38 -18.05
C ARG A 485 29.41 2.01 -18.19
N THR A 486 28.70 1.91 -17.07
CA THR A 486 27.27 1.58 -17.02
C THR A 486 26.40 2.84 -17.04
N SER A 487 26.99 4.03 -16.84
CA SER A 487 26.25 5.30 -16.75
C SER A 487 25.21 5.28 -15.62
N PHE A 488 25.56 4.62 -14.52
CA PHE A 488 24.80 4.52 -13.28
C PHE A 488 25.68 4.87 -12.08
N TYR A 489 25.02 5.22 -10.97
CA TYR A 489 25.66 5.22 -9.66
C TYR A 489 25.72 3.80 -9.11
N SER A 490 26.66 3.53 -8.20
CA SER A 490 26.78 2.22 -7.54
C SER A 490 26.84 2.39 -6.03
N TYR A 491 26.45 1.33 -5.34
CA TYR A 491 26.66 1.23 -3.90
C TYR A 491 28.17 1.17 -3.61
N ARG A 492 28.55 1.69 -2.45
CA ARG A 492 29.94 1.68 -1.99
C ARG A 492 30.00 1.15 -0.57
N ASP A 493 31.02 0.37 -0.27
CA ASP A 493 31.23 -0.11 1.09
C ASP A 493 31.47 1.07 2.04
N ARG A 494 30.81 1.07 3.20
CA ARG A 494 30.84 2.18 4.15
C ARG A 494 32.25 2.51 4.68
N GLU A 495 33.11 1.52 4.84
CA GLU A 495 34.40 1.72 5.52
C GLU A 495 35.50 2.12 4.53
N THR A 496 35.39 1.62 3.30
CA THR A 496 36.39 1.87 2.26
C THR A 496 35.97 2.98 1.29
N GLY A 497 34.68 3.25 1.16
CA GLY A 497 34.14 4.15 0.15
C GLY A 497 34.31 3.63 -1.29
N GLU A 498 34.63 2.33 -1.46
CA GLU A 498 34.98 1.71 -2.73
C GLU A 498 33.84 0.83 -3.26
N MET A 499 33.81 0.68 -4.60
CA MET A 499 32.94 -0.30 -5.26
C MET A 499 33.63 -1.66 -5.35
N THR A 500 32.91 -2.74 -5.06
CA THR A 500 33.44 -4.10 -5.16
C THR A 500 32.59 -4.97 -6.07
N ALA A 501 33.23 -5.66 -7.02
CA ALA A 501 32.58 -6.66 -7.85
C ALA A 501 32.52 -8.01 -7.11
N GLY A 502 31.40 -8.72 -7.24
CA GLY A 502 31.18 -9.99 -6.57
C GLY A 502 32.18 -11.07 -6.99
N LYS A 503 32.74 -11.80 -6.00
CA LYS A 503 33.63 -12.93 -6.27
C LYS A 503 33.50 -14.01 -5.20
N ILE A 504 33.25 -15.26 -5.61
CA ILE A 504 33.29 -16.39 -4.67
C ILE A 504 34.75 -16.74 -4.38
N ILE A 505 35.14 -16.66 -3.11
CA ILE A 505 36.52 -16.91 -2.67
C ILE A 505 36.67 -18.27 -1.99
N ALA A 506 35.58 -18.85 -1.48
CA ALA A 506 35.58 -20.20 -0.93
C ALA A 506 34.21 -20.86 -1.04
N LYS A 507 34.20 -22.19 -1.18
CA LYS A 507 33.00 -23.03 -1.13
C LYS A 507 33.29 -24.28 -0.32
N LYS A 508 32.30 -24.76 0.44
CA LYS A 508 32.41 -26.02 1.18
C LYS A 508 31.05 -26.65 1.43
N LYS A 509 31.05 -27.96 1.70
CA LYS A 509 29.90 -28.69 2.26
C LYS A 509 30.20 -29.09 3.71
N GLY A 510 29.24 -28.85 4.59
CA GLY A 510 29.34 -29.08 6.03
C GLY A 510 30.51 -28.36 6.71
N ASP A 511 30.80 -28.80 7.93
CA ASP A 511 31.80 -28.21 8.81
C ASP A 511 33.25 -28.37 8.33
N GLY A 512 34.10 -27.45 8.80
CA GLY A 512 35.56 -27.54 8.76
C GLY A 512 36.24 -26.30 8.20
N ASN A 513 37.51 -26.46 7.84
CA ASN A 513 38.38 -25.37 7.39
C ASN A 513 38.44 -25.24 5.87
N MET A 514 38.50 -24.01 5.39
CA MET A 514 38.77 -23.61 4.01
C MET A 514 40.06 -22.78 3.95
N LYS A 515 40.77 -22.84 2.82
CA LYS A 515 42.00 -22.06 2.56
C LYS A 515 41.82 -21.21 1.29
N PRO A 516 41.13 -20.06 1.36
CA PRO A 516 40.79 -19.27 0.18
C PRO A 516 42.03 -18.77 -0.57
N LYS A 517 43.13 -18.47 0.16
CA LYS A 517 44.34 -17.80 -0.36
C LYS A 517 43.98 -16.54 -1.15
N PHE A 518 43.03 -15.78 -0.62
CA PHE A 518 42.53 -14.57 -1.25
C PHE A 518 43.38 -13.37 -0.85
N GLU A 519 43.73 -12.52 -1.81
CA GLU A 519 44.35 -11.22 -1.60
C GLU A 519 43.68 -10.18 -2.51
N SER A 520 43.55 -8.95 -2.01
CA SER A 520 42.99 -7.80 -2.71
C SER A 520 43.83 -6.54 -2.44
N GLY A 521 43.89 -5.64 -3.41
CA GLY A 521 44.60 -4.35 -3.27
C GLY A 521 43.90 -3.40 -2.31
N ALA A 522 42.57 -3.38 -2.34
CA ALA A 522 41.71 -2.69 -1.39
C ALA A 522 41.10 -3.69 -0.40
N GLY A 523 40.69 -3.19 0.76
CA GLY A 523 39.94 -3.98 1.70
C GLY A 523 38.57 -4.35 1.11
N VAL A 524 38.11 -5.59 1.32
CA VAL A 524 36.78 -6.03 0.87
C VAL A 524 35.92 -6.58 2.00
N ARG A 525 34.61 -6.36 1.89
CA ARG A 525 33.62 -6.99 2.76
C ARG A 525 33.22 -8.36 2.25
N LEU A 526 32.91 -9.27 3.16
CA LEU A 526 32.51 -10.63 2.83
C LEU A 526 31.04 -10.87 3.14
N LEU A 527 30.44 -11.71 2.29
CA LEU A 527 29.12 -12.28 2.48
C LEU A 527 29.26 -13.80 2.67
N ILE A 528 28.69 -14.29 3.75
CA ILE A 528 28.65 -15.71 4.09
C ILE A 528 27.24 -16.22 3.80
N GLU A 529 27.11 -17.04 2.77
CA GLU A 529 25.84 -17.64 2.37
C GLU A 529 25.85 -19.13 2.71
N ILE A 530 24.88 -19.59 3.49
CA ILE A 530 24.71 -20.99 3.87
C ILE A 530 23.39 -21.47 3.30
N GLN A 531 23.41 -22.48 2.44
CA GLN A 531 22.23 -23.14 1.90
C GLN A 531 21.94 -24.40 2.72
N THR A 532 20.75 -24.46 3.31
CA THR A 532 20.34 -25.55 4.20
C THR A 532 18.83 -25.79 4.12
N LYS A 533 18.41 -27.04 4.33
CA LYS A 533 16.98 -27.41 4.37
C LYS A 533 16.30 -27.07 5.70
N SER A 534 17.08 -26.80 6.75
CA SER A 534 16.56 -26.60 8.11
C SER A 534 17.18 -25.36 8.77
N PRO A 535 17.07 -24.15 8.17
CA PRO A 535 17.76 -22.94 8.66
C PRO A 535 17.43 -22.61 10.12
N ALA A 536 16.19 -22.85 10.55
CA ALA A 536 15.74 -22.60 11.93
C ALA A 536 16.51 -23.37 13.00
N ALA A 537 16.96 -24.59 12.67
CA ALA A 537 17.66 -25.49 13.58
C ALA A 537 19.18 -25.26 13.62
N LYS A 538 19.72 -24.36 12.78
CA LYS A 538 21.16 -24.15 12.67
C LYS A 538 21.62 -22.98 13.53
N ARG A 539 22.81 -23.11 14.11
CA ARG A 539 23.54 -22.04 14.81
C ARG A 539 24.98 -22.08 14.33
N PRO A 540 25.24 -21.67 13.07
CA PRO A 540 26.58 -21.74 12.52
C PRO A 540 27.50 -20.74 13.20
N GLU A 541 28.78 -21.06 13.28
CA GLU A 541 29.83 -20.12 13.62
C GLU A 541 30.86 -20.11 12.49
N VAL A 542 31.22 -18.90 12.03
CA VAL A 542 32.18 -18.72 10.95
C VAL A 542 33.31 -17.83 11.43
N ILE A 543 34.53 -18.37 11.46
CA ILE A 543 35.75 -17.65 11.84
C ILE A 543 36.55 -17.35 10.57
N ILE A 544 36.73 -16.07 10.27
CA ILE A 544 37.53 -15.57 9.15
C ILE A 544 38.88 -15.12 9.72
N SER A 545 39.99 -15.50 9.07
CA SER A 545 41.34 -15.12 9.51
C SER A 545 42.24 -14.78 8.33
N GLU A 546 43.03 -13.72 8.46
CA GLU A 546 44.00 -13.30 7.45
C GLU A 546 45.04 -14.37 7.14
N PHE A 547 45.51 -15.09 8.16
CA PHE A 547 46.54 -16.12 8.03
C PHE A 547 46.01 -17.52 8.37
N PHE A 548 46.66 -18.52 7.79
CA PHE A 548 46.29 -19.92 8.03
C PHE A 548 46.70 -20.46 9.40
N ALA A 549 47.83 -19.99 9.94
CA ALA A 549 48.37 -20.45 11.22
C ALA A 549 47.52 -19.91 12.39
N LYS A 550 47.12 -20.78 13.33
CA LYS A 550 46.29 -20.42 14.49
C LYS A 550 46.94 -19.36 15.41
N ASN A 551 48.27 -19.23 15.40
CA ASN A 551 49.02 -18.32 16.27
C ASN A 551 49.61 -17.10 15.52
N ALA A 552 49.21 -16.88 14.26
CA ALA A 552 49.66 -15.71 13.52
C ALA A 552 48.97 -14.45 14.04
N LYS A 553 49.73 -13.36 14.27
CA LYS A 553 49.21 -12.03 14.60
C LYS A 553 48.57 -11.38 13.36
N GLY A 554 47.46 -11.91 12.88
CA GLY A 554 46.64 -11.29 11.84
C GLY A 554 45.23 -11.02 12.33
N GLU A 555 44.50 -10.21 11.58
CA GLU A 555 43.11 -9.93 11.91
C GLU A 555 42.24 -11.18 11.78
N SER A 556 41.32 -11.33 12.73
CA SER A 556 40.28 -12.34 12.69
C SER A 556 38.93 -11.77 13.08
N GLU A 557 37.87 -12.36 12.55
CA GLU A 557 36.49 -12.08 12.89
C GLU A 557 35.76 -13.40 13.13
N THR A 558 34.90 -13.43 14.14
CA THR A 558 33.98 -14.53 14.39
C THR A 558 32.56 -14.02 14.17
N ILE A 559 31.86 -14.63 13.22
CA ILE A 559 30.43 -14.39 12.96
C ILE A 559 29.67 -15.51 13.68
N ALA A 560 29.00 -15.15 14.76
CA ALA A 560 28.21 -16.07 15.57
C ALA A 560 26.82 -16.31 14.97
N GLY A 561 26.16 -17.40 15.36
CA GLY A 561 24.88 -17.83 14.79
C GLY A 561 23.74 -16.81 14.88
N HIS A 562 23.76 -15.90 15.87
CA HIS A 562 22.75 -14.85 16.01
C HIS A 562 22.92 -13.69 15.02
N GLN A 563 24.08 -13.58 14.36
CA GLN A 563 24.36 -12.58 13.33
C GLN A 563 23.92 -13.04 11.94
N PHE A 564 23.48 -14.29 11.80
CA PHE A 564 22.93 -14.81 10.55
C PHE A 564 21.45 -14.45 10.43
N GLN A 565 21.11 -13.81 9.33
CA GLN A 565 19.74 -13.56 8.93
C GLN A 565 19.17 -14.77 8.19
N TRP A 566 17.89 -15.03 8.37
CA TRP A 566 17.20 -16.09 7.64
C TRP A 566 16.90 -15.60 6.23
N ARG A 567 17.13 -16.48 5.26
CA ARG A 567 16.77 -16.23 3.87
C ARG A 567 16.08 -17.45 3.28
N THR A 568 15.39 -17.26 2.16
CA THR A 568 14.80 -18.39 1.43
C THR A 568 15.89 -19.40 1.05
N GLY A 569 15.75 -20.63 1.56
CA GLY A 569 16.69 -21.72 1.32
C GLY A 569 17.96 -21.71 2.19
N GLY A 570 18.06 -20.86 3.22
CA GLY A 570 19.21 -20.90 4.10
C GLY A 570 19.42 -19.71 5.05
N LEU A 571 20.68 -19.33 5.24
CA LEU A 571 21.13 -18.25 6.11
C LEU A 571 22.15 -17.37 5.38
N VAL A 572 22.21 -16.09 5.75
CA VAL A 572 23.21 -15.15 5.25
C VAL A 572 23.77 -14.28 6.38
N ALA A 573 25.05 -13.95 6.31
CA ALA A 573 25.67 -12.97 7.20
C ALA A 573 26.67 -12.10 6.44
N THR A 574 26.75 -10.84 6.83
CA THR A 574 27.72 -9.87 6.33
C THR A 574 28.87 -9.76 7.33
N SER A 575 30.12 -9.77 6.88
CA SER A 575 31.27 -9.55 7.76
C SER A 575 31.24 -8.11 8.28
N GLN A 576 31.56 -7.93 9.55
CA GLN A 576 31.68 -6.61 10.17
C GLN A 576 32.99 -5.94 9.76
N LYS A 577 34.07 -6.71 9.60
CA LYS A 577 35.37 -6.21 9.19
C LYS A 577 35.55 -6.26 7.68
N ILE A 578 36.56 -5.51 7.26
CA ILE A 578 37.08 -5.46 5.91
C ILE A 578 38.39 -6.26 5.84
N PHE A 579 38.58 -7.05 4.79
CA PHE A 579 39.74 -7.92 4.64
C PHE A 579 40.53 -7.59 3.38
N LYS A 580 41.86 -7.44 3.49
CA LYS A 580 42.76 -7.43 2.32
C LYS A 580 43.28 -8.81 1.99
N LYS A 581 43.38 -9.70 2.99
CA LYS A 581 43.90 -11.06 2.84
C LYS A 581 43.04 -12.04 3.63
N ILE A 582 42.83 -13.24 3.09
CA ILE A 582 42.09 -14.31 3.76
C ILE A 582 42.80 -15.64 3.53
N GLY A 583 43.48 -16.10 4.58
CA GLY A 583 44.23 -17.34 4.60
C GLY A 583 43.40 -18.52 5.11
N ARG A 584 42.39 -18.27 5.95
CA ARG A 584 41.54 -19.33 6.52
C ARG A 584 40.13 -18.86 6.78
N VAL A 585 39.16 -19.74 6.49
CA VAL A 585 37.79 -19.63 7.00
C VAL A 585 37.43 -20.96 7.66
N THR A 586 36.99 -20.92 8.92
CA THR A 586 36.54 -22.07 9.69
C THR A 586 35.04 -21.99 9.87
N VAL A 587 34.34 -23.11 9.65
CA VAL A 587 32.88 -23.17 9.80
C VAL A 587 32.54 -24.33 10.72
N THR A 588 31.65 -24.09 11.68
CA THR A 588 31.07 -25.11 12.58
C THR A 588 29.56 -24.96 12.64
N GLY A 589 28.86 -26.03 13.05
CA GLY A 589 27.40 -26.01 13.25
C GLY A 589 26.56 -26.32 12.01
N LEU A 590 27.17 -26.92 10.97
CA LEU A 590 26.54 -27.34 9.72
C LEU A 590 26.53 -28.86 9.55
N GLU A 591 25.49 -29.39 8.91
CA GLU A 591 25.42 -30.79 8.48
C GLU A 591 26.20 -31.00 7.17
N PHE A 592 26.54 -32.25 6.88
CA PHE A 592 27.29 -32.65 5.69
C PHE A 592 26.68 -32.16 4.36
N ASN A 593 25.35 -32.05 4.28
CA ASN A 593 24.65 -31.63 3.07
C ASN A 593 24.46 -30.11 2.95
N ASP A 594 24.70 -29.36 4.02
CA ASP A 594 24.63 -27.90 3.99
C ASP A 594 25.79 -27.35 3.16
N LYS A 595 25.53 -26.34 2.32
CA LYS A 595 26.56 -25.72 1.47
C LYS A 595 26.86 -24.34 1.99
N ILE A 596 28.13 -23.97 2.06
CA ILE A 596 28.57 -22.62 2.37
C ILE A 596 29.33 -22.02 1.21
N ASN A 597 29.00 -20.78 0.86
CA ASN A 597 29.74 -19.92 -0.05
C ASN A 597 30.25 -18.71 0.74
N VAL A 598 31.54 -18.44 0.63
CA VAL A 598 32.15 -17.19 1.10
C VAL A 598 32.44 -16.34 -0.12
N LYS A 599 31.86 -15.15 -0.16
CA LYS A 599 31.91 -14.25 -1.32
C LYS A 599 32.40 -12.88 -0.89
N VAL A 600 33.07 -12.17 -1.80
CA VAL A 600 33.18 -10.71 -1.73
C VAL A 600 31.81 -10.14 -2.05
N VAL A 601 31.36 -9.16 -1.26
CA VAL A 601 30.11 -8.43 -1.49
C VAL A 601 30.14 -7.76 -2.86
N ASP A 602 29.06 -7.87 -3.61
CA ASP A 602 28.89 -7.17 -4.87
C ASP A 602 28.12 -5.86 -4.66
N THR A 603 28.79 -4.73 -4.77
CA THR A 603 28.14 -3.41 -4.69
C THR A 603 27.85 -2.80 -6.07
N THR A 604 28.09 -3.56 -7.14
CA THR A 604 27.82 -3.16 -8.53
C THR A 604 26.42 -3.53 -9.01
N GLY A 605 25.61 -4.15 -8.15
CA GLY A 605 24.22 -4.49 -8.47
C GLY A 605 23.40 -3.27 -8.87
N GLU A 606 22.65 -3.40 -9.96
CA GLU A 606 21.82 -2.34 -10.52
C GLU A 606 20.37 -2.49 -10.06
N ASP A 607 19.74 -1.37 -9.69
CA ASP A 607 18.32 -1.29 -9.39
C ASP A 607 17.72 0.09 -9.67
N ILE A 608 16.40 0.18 -9.59
CA ILE A 608 15.64 1.40 -9.92
C ILE A 608 15.95 2.60 -9.03
N THR A 609 16.41 2.37 -7.79
CA THR A 609 16.71 3.44 -6.83
C THR A 609 17.99 4.20 -7.20
N LEU A 610 18.86 3.60 -8.03
CA LEU A 610 20.05 4.24 -8.60
C LEU A 610 19.71 5.38 -9.58
N GLY A 611 18.43 5.54 -9.96
CA GLY A 611 17.91 6.69 -10.69
C GLY A 611 17.59 7.90 -9.82
N LEU A 612 17.51 7.77 -8.49
CA LEU A 612 17.19 8.88 -7.58
C LEU A 612 18.14 10.09 -7.62
N PRO A 613 19.44 9.96 -7.93
CA PRO A 613 20.32 11.10 -8.18
C PRO A 613 19.74 12.07 -9.25
N LEU A 614 19.00 11.56 -10.24
CA LEU A 614 18.31 12.39 -11.25
C LEU A 614 17.16 13.20 -10.62
N TRP A 615 16.35 12.58 -9.77
CA TRP A 615 15.25 13.24 -9.05
C TRP A 615 15.75 14.28 -8.04
N ALA A 616 16.87 13.99 -7.37
CA ALA A 616 17.52 14.91 -6.45
C ALA A 616 18.09 16.14 -7.17
N GLY A 617 18.39 16.01 -8.47
CA GLY A 617 18.98 17.08 -9.28
C GLY A 617 20.48 17.23 -9.07
N VAL A 618 21.17 16.14 -8.72
CA VAL A 618 22.61 16.15 -8.46
C VAL A 618 23.42 16.11 -9.76
N LEU A 619 22.95 15.37 -10.77
CA LEU A 619 23.72 15.13 -12.00
C LEU A 619 23.91 16.40 -12.83
N GLU A 620 25.11 16.51 -13.40
CA GLU A 620 25.35 17.35 -14.55
C GLU A 620 24.58 16.85 -15.78
N LYS A 621 24.22 17.79 -16.67
CA LYS A 621 23.40 17.54 -17.85
C LYS A 621 23.89 16.38 -18.73
N GLN A 622 25.20 16.24 -18.91
CA GLN A 622 25.78 15.16 -19.73
C GLN A 622 25.60 13.78 -19.09
N ARG A 623 25.83 13.65 -17.78
CA ARG A 623 25.62 12.39 -17.05
C ARG A 623 24.14 12.01 -17.03
N ALA A 624 23.25 13.00 -16.87
CA ALA A 624 21.81 12.78 -16.93
C ALA A 624 21.36 12.20 -18.27
N TYR A 625 21.86 12.74 -19.39
CA TYR A 625 21.57 12.16 -20.72
C TYR A 625 22.09 10.73 -20.87
N ALA A 626 23.30 10.45 -20.37
CA ALA A 626 23.88 9.11 -20.44
C ALA A 626 23.06 8.10 -19.63
N LEU A 627 22.67 8.45 -18.41
CA LEU A 627 21.84 7.61 -17.53
C LEU A 627 20.48 7.33 -18.17
N VAL A 628 19.75 8.36 -18.60
CA VAL A 628 18.41 8.20 -19.19
C VAL A 628 18.47 7.43 -20.51
N GLY A 629 19.41 7.77 -21.38
CA GLY A 629 19.51 7.20 -22.73
C GLY A 629 19.95 5.74 -22.75
N ARG A 630 20.78 5.30 -21.78
CA ARG A 630 21.27 3.91 -21.74
C ARG A 630 20.42 2.98 -20.89
N ASN A 631 19.71 3.52 -19.90
CA ASN A 631 19.16 2.69 -18.84
C ASN A 631 17.65 2.86 -18.58
N ILE A 632 17.02 3.91 -19.10
CA ILE A 632 15.58 4.18 -18.86
C ILE A 632 14.75 4.05 -20.14
N MET A 633 15.27 4.51 -21.28
CA MET A 633 14.55 4.53 -22.57
C MET A 633 14.83 3.32 -23.46
N THR A 634 15.50 2.29 -22.93
CA THR A 634 15.78 1.00 -23.59
C THR A 634 14.73 -0.02 -23.20
#